data_AF-A0A4Q1CU11-F1
#
_entry.id   AF-A0A4Q1CU11-F1
#
_cell.length_a   1.000
_cell.length_b   1.000
_cell.length_c   1.000
_cell.angle_alpha   90.00
_cell.angle_beta   90.00
_cell.angle_gamma   90.00
#
_symmetry.space_group_name_H-M   'P 1'
#
loop_
_entity.id
_entity.type
_entity.pdbx_description
1 polymer ?
#
loop_
_entity_poly.entity_id
_entity_poly.type
_entity_poly.pdbx_seq_one_letter_code
_entity_poly.pdbx_strand_id
1 'polypeptide(L)'
;MSENLTVAEVVQRAAQIDAMLDAINGTSPDAVQAMGGRDALARRSEMTCLGPVPRLGVDEWERMSQEYEGRREHGSINRGE
;
A
#
# COMPACT_ATOMS: atom_id res chain seq x y z
N MET A 1 -9.59 12.68 -23.90
CA MET A 1 -10.73 13.30 -23.19
C MET A 1 -10.42 13.21 -21.71
N SER A 2 -10.39 14.34 -20.99
CA SER A 2 -10.49 14.28 -19.53
C SER A 2 -11.98 14.11 -19.24
N GLU A 3 -12.42 12.87 -19.08
CA GLU A 3 -13.72 12.63 -18.45
C GLU A 3 -13.55 13.01 -16.98
N ASN A 4 -14.01 14.20 -16.63
CA ASN A 4 -14.00 14.63 -15.24
C ASN A 4 -14.94 13.70 -14.46
N LEU A 5 -14.41 13.09 -13.40
CA LEU A 5 -15.17 12.22 -12.53
C LEU A 5 -16.34 12.98 -11.90
N THR A 6 -17.48 12.31 -11.77
CA THR A 6 -18.58 12.77 -10.93
C THR A 6 -18.16 12.79 -9.46
N VAL A 7 -18.88 13.55 -8.63
CA VAL A 7 -18.64 13.58 -7.18
C VAL A 7 -18.70 12.18 -6.57
N ALA A 8 -19.65 11.35 -7.00
CA ALA A 8 -19.79 9.99 -6.51
C ALA A 8 -18.56 9.14 -6.83
N GLU A 9 -18.03 9.23 -8.05
CA GLU A 9 -16.83 8.51 -8.47
C GLU A 9 -15.58 8.99 -7.73
N VAL A 10 -15.46 10.31 -7.47
CA VAL A 10 -14.36 10.86 -6.67
C VAL A 10 -14.38 10.31 -5.25
N VAL A 11 -15.55 10.30 -4.59
CA VAL A 11 -15.71 9.80 -3.23
C VAL A 11 -15.41 8.30 -3.16
N GLN A 12 -15.92 7.53 -4.13
CA GLN A 12 -15.65 6.09 -4.21
C GLN A 12 -14.14 5.83 -4.38
N ARG A 13 -13.47 6.61 -5.22
CA ARG A 13 -12.02 6.46 -5.46
C ARG A 13 -11.21 6.85 -4.24
N ALA A 14 -11.59 7.91 -3.52
CA ALA A 14 -10.97 8.31 -2.26
C ALA A 14 -11.08 7.19 -1.21
N ALA A 15 -12.26 6.59 -1.06
CA ALA A 15 -12.46 5.48 -0.13
C ALA A 15 -11.62 4.24 -0.48
N GLN A 16 -11.49 3.91 -1.77
CA GLN A 16 -10.58 2.84 -2.22
C GLN A 16 -9.12 3.16 -1.89
N ILE A 17 -8.73 4.43 -2.04
CA ILE A 17 -7.36 4.85 -1.73
C ILE A 17 -7.09 4.71 -0.25
N ASP A 18 -7.98 5.23 0.59
CA ASP A 18 -7.81 5.18 2.04
C ASP A 18 -7.77 3.75 2.55
N ALA A 19 -8.68 2.89 2.10
CA ALA A 19 -8.73 1.49 2.52
C ALA A 19 -7.42 0.74 2.18
N MET A 20 -6.84 1.00 1.01
CA MET A 20 -5.60 0.35 0.60
C MET A 20 -4.39 0.88 1.39
N LEU A 21 -4.29 2.20 1.58
CA LEU A 21 -3.21 2.79 2.37
C LEU A 21 -3.26 2.33 3.83
N ASP A 22 -4.45 2.19 4.39
CA ASP A 22 -4.65 1.67 5.75
C ASP A 22 -4.27 0.19 5.84
N ALA A 23 -4.59 -0.60 4.82
CA ALA A 23 -4.17 -2.00 4.75
C ALA A 23 -2.64 -2.13 4.72
N ILE A 24 -1.96 -1.36 3.87
CA ILE A 24 -0.49 -1.35 3.78
C ILE A 24 0.13 -0.89 5.10
N ASN A 25 -0.39 0.19 5.69
CA ASN A 25 0.09 0.69 6.97
C ASN A 25 -0.18 -0.30 8.13
N GLY A 26 -1.27 -1.06 8.09
CA GLY A 26 -1.57 -2.07 9.09
C GLY A 26 -0.64 -3.29 9.02
N THR A 27 -0.20 -3.66 7.81
CA THR A 27 0.67 -4.82 7.59
C THR A 27 2.16 -4.49 7.70
N SER A 28 2.54 -3.23 7.47
CA SER A 28 3.95 -2.81 7.41
C SER A 28 4.19 -1.38 7.95
N PRO A 29 3.72 -1.05 9.17
CA PRO A 29 3.79 0.30 9.69
C PRO A 29 5.22 0.84 9.85
N ASP A 30 6.22 0.00 10.13
CA ASP A 30 7.60 0.47 10.33
C ASP A 30 8.23 0.86 8.99
N ALA A 31 8.00 0.05 7.94
CA ALA A 31 8.40 0.38 6.58
C ALA A 31 7.70 1.65 6.07
N VAL A 32 6.41 1.81 6.33
CA VAL A 32 5.65 3.02 5.99
C VAL A 32 6.19 4.24 6.75
N GLN A 33 6.47 4.11 8.04
CA GLN A 33 7.06 5.18 8.84
C GLN A 33 8.44 5.59 8.31
N ALA A 34 9.28 4.63 7.91
CA ALA A 34 10.59 4.88 7.32
C ALA A 34 10.51 5.66 5.99
N MET A 35 9.39 5.56 5.26
CA MET A 35 9.14 6.34 4.03
C MET A 35 8.64 7.76 4.29
N GLY A 36 8.43 8.15 5.56
CA GLY A 36 7.82 9.42 5.93
C GLY A 36 6.32 9.33 6.21
N GLY A 37 5.81 8.13 6.47
CA GLY A 37 4.43 7.88 6.89
C GLY A 37 3.43 7.74 5.74
N ARG A 38 2.16 7.60 6.11
CA ARG A 38 1.04 7.30 5.21
C ARG A 38 0.89 8.32 4.08
N ASP A 39 1.08 9.60 4.34
CA ASP A 39 0.98 10.64 3.31
C ASP A 39 2.09 10.56 2.27
N ALA A 40 3.30 10.18 2.69
CA ALA A 40 4.41 9.95 1.78
C ALA A 40 4.14 8.71 0.90
N LEU A 41 3.58 7.64 1.49
CA LEU A 41 3.13 6.47 0.73
C LEU A 41 2.03 6.84 -0.29
N ALA A 42 1.05 7.64 0.10
CA ALA A 42 -0.03 8.10 -0.77
C ALA A 42 0.50 8.86 -2.01
N ARG A 43 1.43 9.81 -1.81
CA ARG A 43 2.06 10.58 -2.89
C ARG A 43 2.86 9.73 -3.87
N ARG A 44 3.30 8.54 -3.44
CA ARG A 44 4.08 7.60 -4.23
C ARG A 44 3.21 6.51 -4.87
N SER A 45 1.90 6.55 -4.65
CA SER A 45 0.99 5.52 -5.13
C SER A 45 0.27 5.94 -6.40
N GLU A 46 0.13 4.99 -7.33
CA GLU A 46 -0.61 5.19 -8.58
C GLU A 46 -1.83 4.28 -8.61
N MET A 47 -2.97 4.81 -9.07
CA MET A 47 -4.18 4.01 -9.27
C MET A 47 -3.96 2.96 -10.35
N THR A 48 -4.12 1.69 -9.99
CA THR A 48 -4.10 0.53 -10.89
C THR A 48 -5.47 -0.16 -10.94
N CYS A 49 -5.58 -1.24 -11.71
CA CYS A 49 -6.78 -2.08 -11.71
C CYS A 49 -7.07 -2.77 -10.37
N LEU A 50 -6.10 -2.84 -9.46
CA LEU A 50 -6.22 -3.45 -8.12
C LEU A 50 -6.44 -2.41 -7.00
N GLY A 51 -6.50 -1.12 -7.34
CA GLY A 51 -6.42 -0.01 -6.38
C GLY A 51 -5.07 0.73 -6.47
N PRO A 52 -4.81 1.68 -5.57
CA PRO A 52 -3.53 2.38 -5.57
C PRO A 52 -2.40 1.42 -5.17
N VAL A 53 -1.34 1.39 -5.97
CA VAL A 53 -0.14 0.60 -5.69
C VAL A 53 1.04 1.55 -5.52
N PRO A 54 1.83 1.43 -4.44
CA PRO A 54 2.98 2.27 -4.22
C PRO A 54 4.11 1.95 -5.22
N ARG A 55 4.67 3.00 -5.83
CA ARG A 55 5.86 2.92 -6.68
C ARG A 55 7.11 2.97 -5.83
N LEU A 56 7.56 1.79 -5.42
CA LEU A 56 8.71 1.62 -4.53
C LEU A 56 9.89 0.99 -5.27
N GLY A 57 11.10 1.30 -4.80
CA GLY A 57 12.30 0.58 -5.18
C GLY A 57 12.28 -0.86 -4.65
N VAL A 58 13.20 -1.68 -5.15
CA VAL A 58 13.31 -3.10 -4.75
C VAL A 58 13.53 -3.23 -3.24
N ASP A 59 14.45 -2.45 -2.67
CA ASP A 59 14.80 -2.51 -1.24
C ASP A 59 13.63 -2.11 -0.33
N GLU A 60 12.79 -1.19 -0.77
CA GLU A 60 11.61 -0.74 -0.04
C GLU A 60 10.51 -1.80 -0.08
N TRP A 61 10.30 -2.43 -1.25
CA TRP A 61 9.40 -3.57 -1.38
C TRP A 61 9.86 -4.75 -0.53
N GLU A 62 11.15 -5.05 -0.53
CA GLU A 62 11.71 -6.12 0.27
C GLU A 62 11.49 -5.86 1.76
N ARG A 63 11.83 -4.66 2.25
CA ARG A 63 11.61 -4.30 3.66
C ARG A 63 10.15 -4.42 4.07
N MET A 64 9.24 -3.90 3.24
CA MET A 64 7.80 -3.98 3.49
C MET A 64 7.31 -5.42 3.52
N SER A 65 7.80 -6.24 2.57
CA SER A 65 7.43 -7.65 2.45
C SER A 65 7.95 -8.47 3.64
N GLN A 66 9.19 -8.23 4.08
CA GLN A 66 9.77 -8.87 5.26
C GLN A 66 8.99 -8.52 6.53
N GLU A 67 8.61 -7.24 6.70
CA GLU A 67 7.81 -6.82 7.84
C GLU A 67 6.42 -7.47 7.83
N TYR A 68 5.73 -7.45 6.69
CA TYR A 68 4.43 -8.11 6.52
C TYR A 68 4.49 -9.59 6.89
N GLU A 69 5.47 -10.31 6.35
CA GLU A 69 5.64 -11.74 6.62
C GLU A 69 5.99 -11.99 8.09
N GLY A 70 6.80 -11.13 8.72
CA GLY A 70 7.16 -11.22 10.14
C GLY A 70 5.98 -10.96 11.08
N ARG A 71 4.98 -10.20 10.65
CA ARG A 71 3.77 -9.85 11.44
C ARG A 71 2.60 -10.79 11.20
N ARG A 72 2.67 -11.63 10.18
CA ARG A 72 1.60 -12.55 9.81
C ARG A 72 1.47 -13.65 10.88
N GLU A 73 0.23 -13.94 11.32
CA GLU A 73 -0.06 -14.96 12.34
C GLU A 73 0.49 -16.36 12.00
N HIS A 74 0.72 -16.63 10.72
CA HIS A 74 1.33 -17.86 10.19
C HIS A 74 2.60 -17.57 9.35
N GLY A 75 3.36 -16.54 9.72
CA GLY A 75 4.58 -16.14 9.03
C GLY A 75 5.61 -17.28 8.93
N SER A 76 6.05 -17.55 7.70
CA SER A 76 7.08 -18.55 7.32
C SER A 76 6.81 -20.02 7.70
N ILE A 77 5.73 -20.62 7.18
CA ILE A 77 5.61 -22.10 7.08
C ILE A 77 6.22 -22.61 5.75
N ASN A 78 6.43 -21.74 4.75
CA ASN A 78 6.79 -22.11 3.37
C ASN A 78 8.13 -21.52 2.87
N ARG A 79 9.08 -21.21 3.76
CA ARG A 79 10.48 -21.06 3.31
C ARG A 79 11.06 -22.46 3.23
N GLY A 80 10.93 -23.10 2.07
CA GLY A 80 11.47 -24.45 1.87
C GLY A 80 12.89 -24.54 2.40
N GLU A 81 13.11 -25.46 3.34
CA GLU A 81 14.44 -25.97 3.68
C GLU A 81 15.01 -26.79 2.52
#